data_AF-A0A2P6ARF6-F1
#
_entry.id   AF-A0A2P6ARF6-F1
#
_cell.length_a   1.000
_cell.length_b   1.000
_cell.length_c   1.000
_cell.angle_alpha   90.00
_cell.angle_beta   90.00
_cell.angle_gamma   90.00
#
_symmetry.space_group_name_H-M   'P 1'
#
loop_
_entity.id
_entity.type
_entity.pdbx_description
1 polymer ?
#
loop_
_entity_poly.entity_id
_entity_poly.type
_entity_poly.pdbx_seq_one_letter_code
_entity_poly.pdbx_strand_id
1 'polypeptide(L)'
;MTTRTPRPVLSLAQQIEGHQSRFAARPAAEYLGVTINYRELNALADRLAHVLRSLGLGRGDVLGIHLPNTPQYLVALIAASKLGAAISGVSPLLTPSEIVHQVNDARIKVLLTLDQLY
;
A
#
# COMPACT_ATOMS: atom_id res chain seq x y z
N MET A 1 1.82 -38.10 -1.88
CA MET A 1 2.72 -36.99 -1.48
C MET A 1 2.86 -36.04 -2.66
N THR A 2 2.13 -34.93 -2.68
CA THR A 2 2.23 -33.91 -3.74
C THR A 2 3.38 -32.97 -3.41
N THR A 3 4.50 -33.09 -4.12
CA THR A 3 5.62 -32.16 -4.01
C THR A 3 5.22 -30.83 -4.65
N ARG A 4 4.73 -29.89 -3.83
CA ARG A 4 4.43 -28.53 -4.29
C ARG A 4 5.76 -27.86 -4.62
N THR A 5 6.00 -27.58 -5.91
CA THR A 5 7.16 -26.82 -6.37
C THR A 5 7.28 -25.53 -5.53
N PRO A 6 8.44 -25.21 -4.94
CA PRO A 6 8.59 -24.01 -4.16
C PRO A 6 8.31 -22.80 -5.06
N ARG A 7 7.28 -22.03 -4.69
CA ARG A 7 6.99 -20.77 -5.38
C ARG A 7 8.05 -19.73 -4.99
N PRO A 8 8.56 -18.93 -5.93
CA PRO A 8 9.45 -17.84 -5.61
C PRO A 8 8.77 -16.90 -4.62
N VAL A 9 9.53 -16.42 -3.63
CA VAL A 9 9.08 -15.38 -2.70
C VAL A 9 9.10 -14.06 -3.46
N LEU A 10 7.93 -13.60 -3.87
CA LEU A 10 7.73 -12.32 -4.57
C LEU A 10 7.19 -11.28 -3.60
N SER A 11 7.63 -10.04 -3.74
CA SER A 11 7.01 -8.91 -3.05
C SER A 11 5.59 -8.67 -3.55
N LEU A 12 4.78 -7.93 -2.78
CA LEU A 12 3.44 -7.56 -3.20
C LEU A 12 3.46 -6.82 -4.55
N ALA A 13 4.40 -5.88 -4.73
CA ALA A 13 4.61 -5.19 -5.99
C ALA A 13 4.85 -6.16 -7.16
N GLN A 14 5.75 -7.12 -7.00
CA GLN A 14 6.07 -8.12 -8.02
C GLN A 14 4.87 -9.01 -8.36
N GLN A 15 4.04 -9.35 -7.37
CA GLN A 15 2.80 -10.11 -7.61
C GLN A 15 1.81 -9.30 -8.45
N ILE A 16 1.59 -8.03 -8.11
CA ILE A 16 0.67 -7.14 -8.84
C ILE A 16 1.18 -6.86 -10.26
N GLU A 17 2.47 -6.62 -10.42
CA GLU A 17 3.10 -6.43 -11.74
C GLU A 17 2.97 -7.68 -12.61
N GLY A 18 3.17 -8.87 -12.03
CA GLY A 18 2.95 -10.15 -12.71
C GLY A 18 1.49 -10.38 -13.17
N HIS A 19 0.51 -9.75 -12.52
CA HIS A 19 -0.90 -9.84 -12.90
C HIS A 19 -1.29 -8.88 -14.04
N GLN A 20 -0.46 -7.90 -14.40
CA GLN A 20 -0.79 -6.93 -15.46
C GLN A 20 -0.97 -7.58 -16.83
N SER A 21 -0.22 -8.63 -17.17
CA SER A 21 -0.31 -9.25 -18.49
C SER A 21 -1.56 -10.13 -18.65
N ARG A 22 -1.91 -10.90 -17.62
CA ARG A 22 -2.98 -11.91 -17.69
C ARG A 22 -4.32 -11.46 -17.11
N PHE A 23 -4.30 -10.52 -16.17
CA PHE A 23 -5.46 -10.13 -15.38
C PHE A 23 -5.71 -8.63 -15.34
N ALA A 24 -5.04 -7.83 -16.18
CA ALA A 24 -5.14 -6.37 -16.19
C ALA A 24 -6.57 -5.83 -16.10
N ALA A 25 -7.49 -6.39 -16.88
CA ALA A 25 -8.89 -5.94 -16.95
C ALA A 25 -9.80 -6.57 -15.88
N ARG A 26 -9.30 -7.49 -15.06
CA ARG A 26 -10.11 -8.10 -14.00
C ARG A 26 -10.31 -7.14 -12.83
N PRO A 27 -11.48 -7.16 -12.18
CA PRO A 27 -11.70 -6.45 -10.93
C PRO A 27 -10.63 -6.79 -9.89
N ALA A 28 -10.05 -5.75 -9.29
CA ALA A 28 -9.06 -5.88 -8.20
C ALA A 28 -9.65 -5.45 -6.86
N ALA A 29 -10.46 -4.39 -6.85
CA ALA A 29 -11.20 -3.94 -5.68
C ALA A 29 -12.50 -3.26 -6.10
N GLU A 30 -13.52 -3.35 -5.26
CA GLU A 30 -14.80 -2.66 -5.39
C GLU A 30 -15.07 -1.86 -4.12
N TYR A 31 -15.50 -0.61 -4.28
CA TYR A 31 -15.81 0.28 -3.18
C TYR A 31 -16.97 1.19 -3.55
N LEU A 32 -18.07 1.13 -2.79
CA LEU A 32 -19.27 1.93 -3.00
C LEU A 32 -19.81 1.87 -4.46
N GLY A 33 -19.79 0.67 -5.06
CA GLY A 33 -20.24 0.44 -6.44
C GLY A 33 -19.26 0.88 -7.53
N VAL A 34 -18.08 1.37 -7.16
CA VAL A 34 -16.99 1.69 -8.10
C VAL A 34 -15.95 0.58 -8.04
N THR A 35 -15.66 -0.01 -9.21
CA THR A 35 -14.66 -1.07 -9.35
C THR A 35 -13.41 -0.52 -10.00
N ILE A 36 -12.25 -0.84 -9.42
CA ILE A 36 -10.94 -0.64 -10.05
C ILE A 36 -10.37 -1.98 -10.49
N ASN A 37 -9.78 -2.02 -11.68
CA ASN A 37 -9.10 -3.21 -12.19
C ASN A 37 -7.61 -3.23 -11.82
N TYR A 38 -6.95 -4.37 -12.06
CA TYR A 38 -5.51 -4.53 -11.74
C TYR A 38 -4.61 -3.52 -12.45
N ARG A 39 -4.94 -3.14 -13.69
CA ARG A 39 -4.17 -2.13 -14.44
C ARG A 39 -4.27 -0.75 -13.79
N GLU A 40 -5.47 -0.33 -13.44
CA GLU A 40 -5.71 0.95 -12.75
C GLU A 40 -5.06 0.98 -11.36
N LEU A 41 -5.22 -0.10 -10.60
CA LEU A 41 -4.61 -0.23 -9.27
C LEU A 41 -3.09 -0.09 -9.35
N ASN A 42 -2.44 -0.78 -10.30
CA ASN A 42 -1.01 -0.65 -10.48
C ASN A 42 -0.61 0.77 -10.91
N ALA A 43 -1.32 1.37 -11.86
CA ALA A 43 -1.01 2.72 -12.33
C ALA A 43 -1.16 3.78 -11.22
N LEU A 44 -2.17 3.64 -10.34
CA LEU A 44 -2.34 4.47 -9.15
C LEU A 44 -1.17 4.27 -8.18
N ALA A 45 -0.75 3.03 -7.95
CA ALA A 45 0.36 2.71 -7.06
C ALA A 45 1.71 3.24 -7.58
N ASP A 46 1.94 3.18 -8.90
CA ASP A 46 3.13 3.76 -9.53
C ASP A 46 3.18 5.28 -9.33
N ARG A 47 2.07 5.97 -9.57
CA ARG A 47 1.97 7.43 -9.33
C ARG A 47 2.25 7.77 -7.87
N LEU A 48 1.64 7.06 -6.93
CA LEU A 48 1.88 7.28 -5.50
C LEU A 48 3.33 6.97 -5.11
N ALA A 49 3.92 5.90 -5.63
CA ALA A 49 5.32 5.56 -5.37
C ALA A 49 6.27 6.68 -5.83
N HIS A 50 6.01 7.31 -6.98
CA HIS A 50 6.79 8.47 -7.43
C HIS A 50 6.68 9.66 -6.47
N VAL A 51 5.46 9.98 -5.99
CA VAL A 51 5.25 11.05 -5.01
C VAL A 51 5.98 10.73 -3.71
N LEU A 52 5.81 9.54 -3.14
CA LEU A 52 6.45 9.13 -1.90
C LEU A 52 7.99 9.13 -2.02
N ARG A 53 8.53 8.72 -3.17
CA ARG A 53 9.97 8.81 -3.45
C ARG A 53 10.46 10.25 -3.48
N SER A 54 9.67 11.18 -4.02
CA SER A 54 10.01 12.61 -4.02
C SER A 54 10.02 13.22 -2.61
N LEU A 55 9.23 12.65 -1.68
CA LEU A 55 9.26 12.95 -0.25
C LEU A 55 10.41 12.25 0.50
N GLY A 56 11.27 11.53 -0.23
CA GLY A 56 12.45 10.85 0.32
C GLY A 56 12.18 9.47 0.90
N LEU A 57 10.98 8.90 0.73
CA LEU A 57 10.69 7.53 1.15
C LEU A 57 11.38 6.52 0.23
N GLY A 58 12.08 5.54 0.82
CA GLY A 58 12.77 4.48 0.07
C GLY A 58 12.91 3.17 0.85
N ARG A 59 13.83 2.33 0.39
CA ARG A 59 14.05 1.00 0.95
C ARG A 59 14.47 1.07 2.41
N GLY A 60 13.76 0.33 3.26
CA GLY A 60 14.01 0.29 4.71
C GLY A 60 13.37 1.42 5.52
N ASP A 61 12.83 2.45 4.87
CA ASP A 61 11.98 3.45 5.54
C ASP A 61 10.59 2.87 5.84
N VAL A 62 9.84 3.54 6.72
CA VAL A 62 8.48 3.15 7.10
C VAL A 62 7.47 4.18 6.58
N LEU A 63 6.50 3.72 5.78
CA LEU A 63 5.29 4.46 5.45
C LEU A 63 4.21 4.20 6.51
N GLY A 64 3.72 5.24 7.15
CA GLY A 64 2.51 5.19 7.95
C GLY A 64 1.28 5.31 7.05
N ILE A 65 0.30 4.42 7.21
CA ILE A 65 -0.98 4.50 6.49
C ILE A 65 -2.09 4.73 7.52
N HIS A 66 -2.62 5.96 7.54
CA HIS A 66 -3.71 6.40 8.40
C HIS A 66 -4.97 6.64 7.57
N LEU A 67 -5.57 5.56 7.09
CA LEU A 67 -6.72 5.58 6.19
C LEU A 67 -7.77 4.58 6.67
N PRO A 68 -9.08 4.84 6.44
CA PRO A 68 -10.11 3.82 6.56
C PRO A 68 -9.97 2.76 5.45
N ASN A 69 -10.78 1.69 5.55
CA ASN A 69 -10.83 0.60 4.56
C ASN A 69 -11.36 1.10 3.21
N THR A 70 -10.46 1.63 2.40
CA THR A 70 -10.70 2.25 1.11
C THR A 70 -9.70 1.73 0.07
N PRO A 71 -9.99 1.82 -1.24
CA PRO A 71 -9.04 1.40 -2.27
C PRO A 71 -7.67 2.08 -2.17
N GLN A 72 -7.62 3.31 -1.65
CA GLN A 72 -6.40 4.08 -1.43
C GLN A 72 -5.45 3.38 -0.46
N TYR A 73 -5.98 2.62 0.51
CA TYR A 73 -5.17 1.78 1.39
C TYR A 73 -4.39 0.74 0.58
N LEU A 74 -5.04 0.04 -0.35
CA LEU A 74 -4.40 -0.94 -1.23
C LEU A 74 -3.36 -0.28 -2.14
N VAL A 75 -3.67 0.89 -2.69
CA VAL A 75 -2.74 1.68 -3.50
C VAL A 75 -1.47 2.00 -2.70
N ALA A 76 -1.60 2.42 -1.45
CA ALA A 76 -0.50 2.75 -0.55
C ALA A 76 0.37 1.53 -0.21
N LEU A 77 -0.24 0.37 0.06
CA LEU A 77 0.50 -0.88 0.30
C LEU A 77 1.40 -1.25 -0.90
N ILE A 78 0.84 -1.17 -2.11
CA ILE A 78 1.56 -1.52 -3.33
C ILE A 78 2.66 -0.50 -3.62
N ALA A 79 2.37 0.80 -3.43
CA ALA A 79 3.35 1.88 -3.62
C ALA A 79 4.55 1.73 -2.67
N ALA A 80 4.32 1.47 -1.38
CA ALA A 80 5.40 1.19 -0.42
C ALA A 80 6.20 -0.05 -0.80
N SER A 81 5.51 -1.13 -1.21
CA SER A 81 6.18 -2.36 -1.66
C SER A 81 7.08 -2.12 -2.88
N LYS A 82 6.68 -1.24 -3.83
CA LYS A 82 7.48 -0.86 -5.00
C LYS A 82 8.76 -0.10 -4.61
N LEU A 83 8.70 0.68 -3.54
CA LEU A 83 9.85 1.41 -3.00
C LEU A 83 10.75 0.55 -2.10
N GLY A 84 10.32 -0.67 -1.77
CA GLY A 84 10.98 -1.51 -0.76
C GLY A 84 10.84 -0.94 0.66
N ALA A 85 9.86 -0.07 0.89
CA ALA A 85 9.55 0.49 2.19
C ALA A 85 8.69 -0.49 3.00
N ALA A 86 8.88 -0.47 4.33
CA ALA A 86 7.98 -1.12 5.26
C ALA A 86 6.72 -0.28 5.46
N ILE A 87 5.66 -0.90 5.99
CA ILE A 87 4.36 -0.27 6.21
C ILE A 87 3.98 -0.41 7.68
N SER A 88 3.48 0.66 8.27
CA SER A 88 2.81 0.66 9.58
C SER A 88 1.38 1.17 9.41
N GLY A 89 0.40 0.34 9.75
CA GLY A 89 -1.01 0.74 9.74
C GLY A 89 -1.35 1.52 11.00
N VAL A 90 -1.72 2.78 10.85
CA VAL A 90 -2.11 3.66 11.96
C VAL A 90 -3.62 3.76 11.97
N SER A 91 -4.29 3.14 12.95
CA SER A 91 -5.75 3.09 12.96
C SER A 91 -6.37 4.49 13.19
N PRO A 92 -7.37 4.90 12.39
CA PRO A 92 -8.19 6.09 12.63
C PRO A 92 -8.89 6.15 13.98
N LEU A 93 -9.06 4.99 14.64
CA LEU A 93 -9.77 4.88 15.91
C LEU A 93 -8.87 5.11 17.13
N LEU A 94 -7.56 5.33 16.92
CA LEU A 94 -6.63 5.64 17.98
C LEU A 94 -6.83 7.07 18.48
N THR A 95 -6.60 7.27 19.76
CA THR A 95 -6.49 8.60 20.33
C THR A 95 -5.27 9.35 19.76
N PRO A 96 -5.24 10.69 19.77
CA PRO A 96 -4.10 11.45 19.29
C PRO A 96 -2.77 11.05 19.95
N SER A 97 -2.78 10.74 21.25
CA SER A 97 -1.57 10.29 21.97
C SER A 97 -1.07 8.92 21.52
N GLU A 98 -1.97 7.99 21.20
CA GLU A 98 -1.61 6.67 20.68
C GLU A 98 -1.06 6.76 19.25
N ILE A 99 -1.62 7.65 18.42
CA ILE A 99 -1.08 7.94 17.08
C ILE A 99 0.34 8.47 17.20
N VAL A 100 0.57 9.49 18.04
CA VAL A 100 1.91 10.06 18.25
C VAL A 100 2.89 8.99 18.76
N HIS A 101 2.46 8.15 19.71
CA HIS A 101 3.28 7.05 20.19
C HIS A 101 3.68 6.08 19.07
N GLN A 102 2.70 5.61 18.28
CA GLN A 102 2.94 4.68 17.18
C GLN A 102 3.81 5.28 16.07
N VAL A 103 3.58 6.54 15.70
CA VAL A 103 4.38 7.25 14.69
C VAL A 103 5.85 7.31 15.10
N ASN A 104 6.12 7.61 16.37
CA ASN A 104 7.47 7.70 16.90
C ASN A 104 8.12 6.32 17.05
N ASP A 105 7.41 5.34 17.61
CA ASP A 105 7.93 3.98 17.84
C ASP A 105 8.29 3.29 16.52
N ALA A 106 7.39 3.34 15.54
CA ALA A 106 7.62 2.78 14.21
C ALA A 106 8.55 3.63 13.33
N ARG A 107 9.02 4.79 13.82
CA ARG A 107 9.87 5.74 13.08
C ARG A 107 9.31 6.05 11.69
N ILE A 108 8.02 6.36 11.64
CA ILE A 108 7.31 6.65 10.39
C ILE A 108 7.94 7.89 9.75
N LYS A 109 8.43 7.73 8.51
CA LYS A 109 9.07 8.81 7.76
C LYS A 109 8.06 9.67 7.01
N VAL A 110 7.02 9.04 6.47
CA VAL A 110 5.91 9.70 5.78
C VAL A 110 4.61 9.09 6.30
N LEU A 111 3.65 9.92 6.67
CA LEU A 111 2.30 9.51 7.07
C LEU A 111 1.31 9.88 5.95
N LEU A 112 0.66 8.88 5.38
CA LEU A 112 -0.41 9.07 4.40
C LEU A 112 -1.76 9.09 5.12
N THR A 113 -2.53 10.15 4.92
CA THR A 113 -3.84 10.37 5.55
C THR A 113 -4.82 11.02 4.57
N LEU A 114 -6.10 11.06 4.93
CA LEU A 114 -7.09 11.92 4.27
C LEU A 114 -6.97 13.35 4.82
N ASP A 115 -7.37 14.34 4.01
CA ASP A 115 -7.46 15.74 4.45
C ASP A 115 -8.44 15.91 5.62
N GLN A 116 -9.49 15.10 5.63
CA GLN A 116 -10.42 14.95 6.75
C GLN A 116 -10.71 13.47 6.98
N LEU A 117 -10.52 13.02 8.22
CA LEU A 117 -10.97 11.73 8.72
C LEU A 117 -12.26 11.96 9.51
N TYR A 118 -13.39 11.75 8.84
CA TYR A 118 -14.77 11.81 9.34
C TYR A 118 -15.19 13.07 10.09
#